data_AF-A0A349SEH7-F1
#
_entry.id   AF-A0A349SEH7-F1
#
_cell.length_a   1.000
_cell.length_b   1.000
_cell.length_c   1.000
_cell.angle_alpha   90.00
_cell.angle_beta   90.00
_cell.angle_gamma   90.00
#
_symmetry.space_group_name_H-M   'P 1'
#
loop_
_entity.id
_entity.type
_entity.pdbx_description
1 polymer ?
#
loop_
_entity_poly.entity_id
_entity_poly.type
_entity_poly.pdbx_seq_one_letter_code
_entity_poly.pdbx_strand_id
1 'polypeptide(L)'
;ALLADLTREQQRIKATALVGGMIGVAFLTALMGGSVLEGLIGVPGLFYLAAFAALVVMPVLWWGVPTPLHSGNLVYSRRRGDWSRVFSSRHLLRLDFGVFVQHLSLMALFVAVPPALVDVLALGSPDHWRVYVPVLLTSVVAMLPLLLLSMRSGKSYTAFRVALSLMLVSAALLAWAAGHGWGLVGGLVIFFTGFNLLEALLPSLVSRVAPSQLKGTALGVYNTCQFAGVFVGGAVGGVIFGHFGPAGVFLLMGTLLALWWIVVLVGDVPELMNSVTVYLEDMPAAQFEDRIAALRQLPGVYDVTVLAGQNMVYLKVSPSSFHNASLADVAGVSVH
;
A
#
# COMPACT_ATOMS: atom_id res chain seq x y z
N ALA A 1 7.35 -0.53 -12.00
CA ALA A 1 7.73 -1.47 -13.06
C ALA A 1 9.19 -1.25 -13.46
N LEU A 2 9.52 -0.16 -14.15
CA LEU A 2 10.89 0.12 -14.62
C LEU A 2 11.98 0.04 -13.53
N LEU A 3 11.69 0.51 -12.31
CA LEU A 3 12.58 0.35 -11.16
C LEU A 3 12.94 -1.12 -10.88
N ALA A 4 11.96 -2.03 -10.94
CA ALA A 4 12.17 -3.45 -10.71
C ALA A 4 12.93 -4.13 -11.86
N ASP A 5 12.79 -3.62 -13.08
CA ASP A 5 13.51 -4.11 -14.27
C ASP A 5 14.99 -3.69 -14.27
N LEU A 6 15.30 -2.52 -13.69
CA LEU A 6 16.66 -1.98 -13.60
C LEU A 6 17.38 -2.33 -12.30
N THR A 7 16.70 -2.95 -11.33
CA THR A 7 17.29 -3.30 -10.04
C THR A 7 17.33 -4.81 -9.83
N ARG A 8 18.49 -5.31 -9.38
CA ARG A 8 18.66 -6.71 -8.98
C ARG A 8 17.67 -7.05 -7.87
N GLU A 9 17.17 -8.28 -7.86
CA GLU A 9 16.11 -8.71 -6.94
C GLU A 9 16.46 -8.49 -5.46
N GLN A 10 17.70 -8.78 -5.05
CA GLN A 10 18.15 -8.53 -3.66
C GLN A 10 18.15 -7.04 -3.27
N GLN A 11 18.22 -6.14 -4.25
CA GLN A 11 18.22 -4.69 -4.02
C GLN A 11 16.84 -4.05 -4.22
N ARG A 12 15.84 -4.78 -4.77
CA ARG A 12 14.50 -4.24 -5.05
C ARG A 12 13.80 -3.70 -3.81
N ILE A 13 13.97 -4.36 -2.67
CA ILE A 13 13.40 -3.89 -1.39
C ILE A 13 14.01 -2.54 -1.01
N LYS A 14 15.33 -2.40 -1.10
CA LYS A 14 16.03 -1.14 -0.78
C LYS A 14 15.67 -0.03 -1.78
N ALA A 15 15.59 -0.36 -3.07
CA ALA A 15 15.23 0.60 -4.11
C ALA A 15 13.78 1.10 -3.94
N THR A 16 12.84 0.19 -3.67
CA THR A 16 11.44 0.55 -3.40
C THR A 16 11.32 1.39 -2.13
N ALA A 17 12.07 1.03 -1.07
CA ALA A 17 12.11 1.82 0.17
C ALA A 17 12.65 3.24 -0.05
N LEU A 18 13.71 3.39 -0.86
CA LEU A 18 14.27 4.69 -1.21
C LEU A 18 13.26 5.54 -1.99
N VAL A 19 12.57 4.96 -2.98
CA VAL A 19 11.53 5.68 -3.74
C VAL A 19 10.39 6.12 -2.83
N GLY A 20 9.90 5.24 -1.95
CA GLY A 20 8.90 5.61 -0.95
C GLY A 20 9.36 6.73 -0.03
N GLY A 21 10.62 6.68 0.43
CA GLY A 21 11.23 7.74 1.22
C GLY A 21 11.29 9.08 0.48
N MET A 22 11.68 9.07 -0.80
CA MET A 22 11.72 10.27 -1.64
C MET A 22 10.33 10.87 -1.89
N ILE A 23 9.31 10.03 -2.07
CA ILE A 23 7.91 10.49 -2.18
C ILE A 23 7.47 11.14 -0.87
N GLY A 24 7.79 10.54 0.29
CA GLY A 24 7.49 11.12 1.60
C GLY A 24 8.20 12.46 1.83
N VAL A 25 9.48 12.57 1.48
CA VAL A 25 10.23 13.83 1.55
C VAL A 25 9.64 14.88 0.61
N ALA A 26 9.29 14.51 -0.63
CA ALA A 26 8.64 15.41 -1.57
C ALA A 26 7.29 15.90 -1.04
N PHE A 27 6.49 15.03 -0.44
CA PHE A 27 5.21 15.39 0.19
C PHE A 27 5.40 16.35 1.37
N LEU A 28 6.33 16.07 2.28
CA LEU A 28 6.65 16.97 3.40
C LEU A 28 7.17 18.32 2.91
N THR A 29 8.03 18.32 1.90
CA THR A 29 8.57 19.54 1.27
C THR A 29 7.44 20.34 0.61
N ALA A 30 6.54 19.68 -0.10
CA ALA A 30 5.37 20.32 -0.72
C ALA A 30 4.40 20.87 0.33
N LEU A 31 4.26 20.20 1.48
CA LEU A 31 3.38 20.65 2.55
C LEU A 31 3.97 21.84 3.32
N MET A 32 5.29 21.87 3.54
CA MET A 32 6.00 22.99 4.16
C MET A 32 6.13 24.18 3.21
N GLY A 33 6.50 23.91 1.97
CA GLY A 33 6.75 24.94 0.96
C GLY A 33 5.47 25.42 0.27
N GLY A 34 4.40 24.63 0.25
CA GLY A 34 3.19 24.90 -0.51
C GLY A 34 2.53 26.22 -0.15
N SER A 35 2.36 26.50 1.14
CA SER A 35 1.79 27.77 1.62
C SER A 35 2.70 28.97 1.37
N VAL A 36 4.02 28.79 1.47
CA VAL A 36 5.01 29.83 1.14
C VAL A 36 4.98 30.14 -0.35
N LEU A 37 4.98 29.11 -1.20
CA LEU A 37 4.88 29.25 -2.64
C LEU A 37 3.53 29.85 -3.04
N GLU A 38 2.41 29.41 -2.45
CA GLU A 38 1.09 30.02 -2.68
C GLU A 38 1.12 31.52 -2.38
N GLY A 39 1.72 31.94 -1.26
CA GLY A 39 1.85 33.36 -0.92
C GLY A 39 2.70 34.17 -1.91
N LEU A 40 3.65 33.54 -2.60
CA LEU A 40 4.57 34.21 -3.53
C LEU A 40 4.08 34.23 -4.98
N ILE A 41 3.54 33.10 -5.47
CA ILE A 41 3.19 32.91 -6.89
C ILE A 41 1.69 32.66 -7.12
N GLY A 42 0.90 32.58 -6.05
CA GLY A 42 -0.53 32.29 -6.11
C GLY A 42 -0.85 30.87 -6.58
N VAL A 43 -2.13 30.50 -6.51
CA VAL A 43 -2.63 29.19 -6.97
C VAL A 43 -2.31 28.93 -8.45
N PRO A 44 -2.50 29.88 -9.40
CA PRO A 44 -2.13 29.65 -10.80
C PRO A 44 -0.63 29.41 -10.98
N GLY A 45 0.22 30.10 -10.22
CA GLY A 45 1.67 29.92 -10.24
C GLY A 45 2.08 28.50 -9.86
N LEU A 46 1.40 27.89 -8.88
CA LEU A 46 1.62 26.49 -8.50
C LEU A 46 1.34 25.54 -9.67
N PHE A 47 0.30 25.78 -10.47
CA PHE A 47 0.01 24.99 -11.67
C PHE A 47 1.10 25.14 -12.74
N TYR A 48 1.59 26.37 -12.97
CA TYR A 48 2.70 26.60 -13.91
C TYR A 48 4.00 25.94 -13.43
N LEU A 49 4.29 25.99 -12.13
CA LEU A 49 5.45 25.31 -11.54
C LEU A 49 5.35 23.79 -11.71
N ALA A 50 4.18 23.21 -11.45
CA ALA A 50 3.94 21.78 -11.66
C ALA A 50 4.11 21.39 -13.15
N ALA A 51 3.58 22.21 -14.06
CA ALA A 51 3.75 21.99 -15.50
C ALA A 51 5.23 22.07 -15.93
N PHE A 52 5.97 23.06 -15.42
CA PHE A 52 7.40 23.19 -15.67
C PHE A 52 8.19 22.00 -15.12
N ALA A 53 7.92 21.58 -13.87
CA ALA A 53 8.56 20.41 -13.27
C ALA A 53 8.29 19.12 -14.06
N ALA A 54 7.06 18.93 -14.56
CA ALA A 54 6.72 17.81 -15.43
C ALA A 54 7.52 17.84 -16.74
N LEU A 55 7.68 19.03 -17.34
CA LEU A 55 8.44 19.21 -18.57
C LEU A 55 9.94 18.96 -18.36
N VAL A 56 10.48 19.28 -17.18
CA VAL A 56 11.88 18.99 -16.79
C VAL A 56 12.11 17.50 -16.52
N VAL A 57 11.13 16.79 -15.95
CA VAL A 57 11.24 15.35 -15.69
C VAL A 57 11.32 14.53 -16.98
N MET A 58 10.66 14.95 -18.06
CA MET A 58 10.69 14.23 -19.34
C MET A 58 12.12 14.00 -19.90
N PRO A 59 12.97 15.02 -20.10
CA PRO A 59 14.34 14.81 -20.58
C PRO A 59 15.21 14.05 -19.58
N VAL A 60 14.99 14.24 -18.26
CA VAL A 60 15.70 13.46 -17.23
C VAL A 60 15.39 11.98 -17.36
N LEU A 61 14.14 11.60 -17.60
CA LEU A 61 13.77 10.21 -17.83
C LEU A 61 14.29 9.70 -19.17
N TRP A 62 14.17 10.49 -20.22
CA TRP A 62 14.55 10.11 -21.58
C TRP A 62 16.05 9.89 -21.75
N TRP A 63 16.89 10.74 -21.14
CA TRP A 63 18.35 10.64 -21.24
C TRP A 63 19.00 9.96 -20.03
N GLY A 64 18.41 10.06 -18.84
CA GLY A 64 19.02 9.58 -17.60
C GLY A 64 18.67 8.14 -17.23
N VAL A 65 17.55 7.59 -17.73
CA VAL A 65 17.13 6.23 -17.38
C VAL A 65 17.45 5.26 -18.51
N PRO A 66 18.37 4.30 -18.32
CA PRO A 66 18.73 3.35 -19.36
C PRO A 66 17.56 2.41 -19.67
N THR A 67 17.41 2.05 -20.95
CA THR A 67 16.45 1.02 -21.37
C THR A 67 16.93 -0.36 -20.91
N PRO A 68 16.12 -1.15 -20.18
CA PRO A 68 16.50 -2.49 -19.74
C PRO A 68 16.77 -3.39 -20.96
N LEU A 69 17.98 -3.93 -21.08
CA LEU A 69 18.39 -4.82 -22.19
C LEU A 69 17.71 -6.20 -22.13
N HIS A 70 17.21 -6.58 -20.96
CA HIS A 70 16.49 -7.83 -20.73
C HIS A 70 15.26 -7.53 -19.87
N SER A 71 14.18 -7.08 -20.50
CA SER A 71 12.87 -7.41 -19.96
C SER A 71 12.73 -8.92 -20.15
N GLY A 72 13.12 -9.70 -19.14
CA GLY A 72 12.65 -11.07 -19.04
C GLY A 72 11.14 -10.94 -19.04
N ASN A 73 10.53 -11.10 -20.21
CA ASN A 73 9.10 -11.16 -20.35
C ASN A 73 8.74 -12.31 -19.44
N LEU A 74 8.21 -11.98 -18.25
CA LEU A 74 7.40 -12.91 -17.50
C LEU A 74 6.34 -13.33 -18.51
N VAL A 75 6.58 -14.44 -19.19
CA VAL A 75 5.54 -15.16 -19.89
C VAL A 75 4.71 -15.74 -18.76
N TYR A 76 3.97 -14.86 -18.07
CA TYR A 76 2.70 -15.21 -17.49
C TYR A 76 2.01 -15.91 -18.63
N SER A 77 1.92 -17.23 -18.52
CA SER A 77 1.29 -18.10 -19.50
C SER A 77 0.08 -17.35 -20.02
N ARG A 78 0.06 -17.07 -21.32
CA ARG A 78 -0.95 -16.26 -22.01
C ARG A 78 -2.33 -16.94 -22.01
N ARG A 79 -2.64 -17.76 -21.02
CA ARG A 79 -4.02 -18.05 -20.63
C ARG A 79 -4.58 -16.74 -20.12
N ARG A 80 -5.71 -16.33 -20.70
CA ARG A 80 -6.64 -15.40 -20.05
C ARG A 80 -7.00 -16.06 -18.72
N GLY A 81 -6.21 -15.83 -17.67
CA GLY A 81 -6.57 -16.23 -16.32
C GLY A 81 -7.92 -15.61 -16.05
N ASP A 82 -8.87 -16.37 -15.54
CA ASP A 82 -10.25 -15.92 -15.41
C ASP A 82 -10.32 -14.68 -14.49
N TRP A 83 -10.45 -13.49 -15.09
CA TRP A 83 -10.43 -12.20 -14.36
C TRP A 83 -11.53 -12.16 -13.31
N SER A 84 -12.62 -12.90 -13.53
CA SER A 84 -13.71 -13.04 -12.57
C SER A 84 -13.21 -13.51 -11.20
N ARG A 85 -12.13 -14.31 -11.13
CA ARG A 85 -11.55 -14.77 -9.87
C ARG A 85 -11.06 -13.63 -8.98
N VAL A 86 -10.58 -12.52 -9.57
CA VAL A 86 -10.18 -11.33 -8.82
C VAL A 86 -11.43 -10.64 -8.26
N PHE A 87 -12.43 -10.43 -9.12
CA PHE A 87 -13.67 -9.72 -8.75
C PHE A 87 -14.63 -10.54 -7.86
N SER A 88 -14.51 -11.87 -7.84
CA SER A 88 -15.35 -12.76 -7.00
C SER A 88 -14.66 -13.20 -5.72
N SER A 89 -13.36 -12.93 -5.56
CA SER A 89 -12.62 -13.28 -4.35
C SER A 89 -13.06 -12.39 -3.20
N ARG A 90 -13.78 -12.98 -2.23
CA ARG A 90 -14.23 -12.28 -1.02
C ARG A 90 -13.07 -11.67 -0.24
N HIS A 91 -11.90 -12.32 -0.21
CA HIS A 91 -10.72 -11.77 0.46
C HIS A 91 -10.17 -10.53 -0.26
N LEU A 92 -10.11 -10.54 -1.60
CA LEU A 92 -9.65 -9.37 -2.36
C LEU A 92 -10.65 -8.22 -2.24
N LEU A 93 -11.95 -8.47 -2.41
CA LEU A 93 -12.98 -7.45 -2.25
C LEU A 93 -12.97 -6.77 -0.87
N ARG A 94 -12.68 -7.53 0.21
CA ARG A 94 -12.52 -6.96 1.56
C ARG A 94 -11.30 -6.05 1.68
N LEU A 95 -10.20 -6.37 1.02
CA LEU A 95 -9.00 -5.53 0.98
C LEU A 95 -9.21 -4.30 0.09
N ASP A 96 -9.90 -4.45 -1.04
CA ASP A 96 -10.25 -3.37 -1.96
C ASP A 96 -11.22 -2.37 -1.31
N PHE A 97 -12.22 -2.87 -0.57
CA PHE A 97 -13.08 -2.03 0.26
C PHE A 97 -12.26 -1.31 1.34
N GLY A 98 -11.26 -1.98 1.91
CA GLY A 98 -10.40 -1.39 2.92
C GLY A 98 -9.58 -0.21 2.43
N VAL A 99 -8.88 -0.36 1.29
CA VAL A 99 -8.12 0.77 0.71
C VAL A 99 -9.02 1.93 0.30
N PHE A 100 -10.22 1.63 -0.20
CA PHE A 100 -11.23 2.63 -0.52
C PHE A 100 -11.61 3.44 0.72
N VAL A 101 -12.02 2.77 1.81
CA VAL A 101 -12.40 3.44 3.07
C VAL A 101 -11.22 4.21 3.67
N GLN A 102 -10.01 3.64 3.64
CA GLN A 102 -8.80 4.29 4.15
C GLN A 102 -8.53 5.62 3.43
N HIS A 103 -8.57 5.63 2.10
CA HIS A 103 -8.29 6.84 1.30
C HIS A 103 -9.44 7.83 1.29
N LEU A 104 -10.68 7.35 1.36
CA LEU A 104 -11.84 8.19 1.61
C LEU A 104 -11.66 8.94 2.93
N SER A 105 -11.30 8.22 3.99
CA SER A 105 -11.09 8.80 5.32
C SER A 105 -9.93 9.80 5.33
N LEU A 106 -8.83 9.51 4.61
CA LEU A 106 -7.70 10.43 4.46
C LEU A 106 -8.14 11.74 3.79
N MET A 107 -8.87 11.67 2.67
CA MET A 107 -9.29 12.87 1.95
C MET A 107 -10.34 13.66 2.73
N ALA A 108 -11.28 12.98 3.38
CA ALA A 108 -12.25 13.61 4.27
C ALA A 108 -11.55 14.33 5.43
N LEU A 109 -10.55 13.69 6.05
CA LEU A 109 -9.72 14.31 7.09
C LEU A 109 -9.07 15.61 6.59
N PHE A 110 -8.47 15.60 5.39
CA PHE A 110 -7.82 16.80 4.83
C PHE A 110 -8.80 17.93 4.44
N VAL A 111 -10.10 17.64 4.28
CA VAL A 111 -11.13 18.68 4.16
C VAL A 111 -11.41 19.34 5.52
N ALA A 112 -11.49 18.55 6.59
CA ALA A 112 -11.92 19.03 7.91
C ALA A 112 -10.80 19.63 8.77
N VAL A 113 -9.57 19.14 8.63
CA VAL A 113 -8.45 19.51 9.51
C VAL A 113 -7.96 20.95 9.32
N PRO A 114 -7.74 21.47 8.09
CA PRO A 114 -7.24 22.84 7.94
C PRO A 114 -8.16 23.89 8.61
N PRO A 115 -9.49 23.86 8.42
CA PRO A 115 -10.40 24.72 9.17
C PRO A 115 -10.33 24.49 10.68
N ALA A 116 -10.26 23.23 11.14
CA ALA A 116 -10.15 22.92 12.56
C ALA A 116 -8.84 23.45 13.21
N LEU A 117 -7.73 23.52 12.45
CA LEU A 117 -6.48 24.12 12.94
C LEU A 117 -6.62 25.63 13.15
N VAL A 118 -7.33 26.31 12.24
CA VAL A 118 -7.65 27.74 12.39
C VAL A 118 -8.54 27.96 13.61
N ASP A 119 -9.63 27.20 13.72
CA ASP A 119 -10.64 27.42 14.76
C ASP A 119 -10.12 27.11 16.17
N VAL A 120 -9.30 26.07 16.31
CA VAL A 120 -8.91 25.52 17.62
C VAL A 120 -7.53 25.94 18.08
N LEU A 121 -6.59 26.13 17.14
CA LEU A 121 -5.21 26.50 17.45
C LEU A 121 -4.85 27.93 16.99
N ALA A 122 -5.80 28.66 16.38
CA ALA A 122 -5.56 29.98 15.79
C ALA A 122 -4.38 29.99 14.80
N LEU A 123 -4.14 28.85 14.15
CA LEU A 123 -3.08 28.71 13.15
C LEU A 123 -3.65 28.96 11.77
N GLY A 124 -3.19 30.02 11.09
CA GLY A 124 -3.53 30.25 9.70
C GLY A 124 -2.87 29.23 8.75
N SER A 125 -3.33 29.20 7.49
CA SER A 125 -2.79 28.31 6.44
C SER A 125 -1.25 28.28 6.37
N PRO A 126 -0.52 29.41 6.47
CA PRO A 126 0.95 29.42 6.44
C PRO A 126 1.61 28.66 7.59
N ASP A 127 0.93 28.45 8.71
CA ASP A 127 1.49 27.82 9.91
C ASP A 127 1.03 26.38 10.11
N HIS A 128 0.16 25.84 9.25
CA HIS A 128 -0.33 24.46 9.36
C HIS A 128 0.80 23.41 9.34
N TRP A 129 1.91 23.69 8.64
CA TRP A 129 3.08 22.80 8.61
C TRP A 129 3.65 22.54 10.01
N ARG A 130 3.51 23.49 10.95
CA ARG A 130 3.96 23.34 12.34
C ARG A 130 3.25 22.21 13.07
N VAL A 131 2.05 21.83 12.63
CA VAL A 131 1.31 20.67 13.15
C VAL A 131 1.53 19.44 12.28
N TYR A 132 1.35 19.58 10.96
CA TYR A 132 1.44 18.43 10.05
C TYR A 132 2.82 17.76 10.07
N VAL A 133 3.93 18.51 10.08
CA VAL A 133 5.27 17.92 10.04
C VAL A 133 5.58 17.11 11.31
N PRO A 134 5.42 17.65 12.54
CA PRO A 134 5.62 16.84 13.75
C PRO A 134 4.68 15.65 13.83
N VAL A 135 3.41 15.81 13.45
CA VAL A 135 2.43 14.72 13.44
C VAL A 135 2.88 13.59 12.51
N LEU A 136 3.25 13.92 11.27
CA LEU A 136 3.68 12.93 10.28
C LEU A 136 4.96 12.22 10.72
N LEU A 137 5.98 12.96 11.17
CA LEU A 137 7.22 12.37 11.68
C LEU A 137 6.96 11.45 12.88
N THR A 138 6.18 11.92 13.86
CA THR A 138 5.83 11.12 15.05
C THR A 138 5.07 9.86 14.66
N SER A 139 4.13 9.96 13.72
CA SER A 139 3.35 8.81 13.25
C SER A 139 4.21 7.76 12.53
N VAL A 140 5.21 8.19 11.77
CA VAL A 140 6.17 7.30 11.11
C VAL A 140 6.99 6.55 12.14
N VAL A 141 7.50 7.25 13.16
CA VAL A 141 8.24 6.61 14.26
C VAL A 141 7.33 5.65 15.06
N ALA A 142 6.10 6.07 15.36
CA ALA A 142 5.14 5.28 16.13
C ALA A 142 4.69 4.00 15.39
N MET A 143 4.64 4.00 14.05
CA MET A 143 4.28 2.80 13.29
C MET A 143 5.41 1.75 13.22
N LEU A 144 6.69 2.14 13.39
CA LEU A 144 7.84 1.22 13.25
C LEU A 144 7.73 -0.05 14.11
N PRO A 145 7.45 -0.01 15.43
CA PRO A 145 7.33 -1.24 16.23
C PRO A 145 6.20 -2.15 15.74
N LEU A 146 5.09 -1.57 15.25
CA LEU A 146 3.95 -2.31 14.72
C LEU A 146 4.25 -2.91 13.34
N LEU A 147 5.02 -2.22 12.51
CA LEU A 147 5.53 -2.73 11.25
C LEU A 147 6.51 -3.90 11.48
N LEU A 148 7.43 -3.77 12.43
CA LEU A 148 8.33 -4.87 12.79
C LEU A 148 7.56 -6.08 13.34
N LEU A 149 6.47 -5.84 14.08
CA LEU A 149 5.58 -6.90 14.54
C LEU A 149 4.89 -7.62 13.35
N SER A 150 4.48 -6.88 12.32
CA SER A 150 3.79 -7.44 11.15
C SER A 150 4.68 -8.38 10.32
N MET A 151 5.99 -8.13 10.32
CA MET A 151 7.00 -8.93 9.62
C MET A 151 7.24 -10.29 10.29
N ARG A 152 6.83 -10.47 11.55
CA ARG A 152 6.92 -11.79 12.22
C ARG A 152 5.87 -12.75 11.63
N SER A 153 6.26 -14.02 11.46
CA SER A 153 5.40 -15.05 10.88
C SER A 153 4.02 -15.08 11.56
N GLY A 154 2.96 -15.10 10.74
CA GLY A 154 1.57 -15.12 11.19
C GLY A 154 1.00 -13.82 11.78
N LYS A 155 1.80 -12.78 12.02
CA LYS A 155 1.35 -11.55 12.70
C LYS A 155 0.90 -10.41 11.78
N SER A 156 1.05 -10.56 10.46
CA SER A 156 0.68 -9.52 9.49
C SER A 156 -0.79 -9.11 9.58
N TYR A 157 -1.71 -10.08 9.75
CA TYR A 157 -3.14 -9.78 9.87
C TYR A 157 -3.50 -9.17 11.25
N THR A 158 -2.76 -9.53 12.30
CA THR A 158 -2.89 -8.89 13.62
C THR A 158 -2.49 -7.42 13.55
N ALA A 159 -1.35 -7.11 12.91
CA ALA A 159 -0.90 -5.74 12.72
C ALA A 159 -1.91 -4.92 11.90
N PHE A 160 -2.49 -5.52 10.86
CA PHE A 160 -3.59 -4.92 10.09
C PHE A 160 -4.79 -4.56 10.98
N ARG A 161 -5.25 -5.47 11.85
CA ARG A 161 -6.36 -5.20 12.79
C ARG A 161 -6.03 -4.11 13.80
N VAL A 162 -4.81 -4.10 14.34
CA VAL A 162 -4.35 -3.04 15.26
C VAL A 162 -4.35 -1.69 14.56
N ALA A 163 -3.84 -1.62 13.33
CA ALA A 163 -3.78 -0.40 12.55
C ALA A 163 -5.18 0.17 12.25
N LEU A 164 -6.14 -0.69 11.89
CA LEU A 164 -7.53 -0.30 11.69
C LEU A 164 -8.18 0.18 12.99
N SER A 165 -7.92 -0.49 14.12
CA SER A 165 -8.40 -0.06 15.43
C SER A 165 -7.84 1.31 15.81
N LEU A 166 -6.57 1.61 15.51
CA LEU A 166 -5.98 2.93 15.73
C LEU A 166 -6.72 4.00 14.93
N MET A 167 -6.99 3.76 13.63
CA MET A 167 -7.77 4.70 12.82
C MET A 167 -9.17 4.91 13.40
N LEU A 168 -9.86 3.85 13.84
CA LEU A 168 -11.19 3.96 14.44
C LEU A 168 -11.17 4.78 15.74
N VAL A 169 -10.20 4.51 16.63
CA VAL A 169 -9.99 5.27 17.87
C VAL A 169 -9.67 6.73 17.56
N SER A 170 -8.87 6.99 16.53
CA SER A 170 -8.55 8.36 16.12
C SER A 170 -9.77 9.13 15.65
N ALA A 171 -10.65 8.51 14.85
CA ALA A 171 -11.88 9.16 14.38
C ALA A 171 -12.82 9.48 15.55
N ALA A 172 -12.95 8.56 16.51
CA ALA A 172 -13.73 8.79 17.73
C ALA A 172 -13.11 9.93 18.59
N LEU A 173 -11.78 9.94 18.75
CA LEU A 173 -11.08 10.99 19.49
C LEU A 173 -11.22 12.36 18.81
N LEU A 174 -11.08 12.43 17.48
CA LEU A 174 -11.24 13.66 16.71
C LEU A 174 -12.67 14.20 16.78
N ALA A 175 -13.67 13.32 16.71
CA ALA A 175 -15.07 13.71 16.86
C ALA A 175 -15.40 14.18 18.29
N TRP A 176 -14.90 13.48 19.32
CA TRP A 176 -15.15 13.82 20.72
C TRP A 176 -14.40 15.08 21.16
N ALA A 177 -13.14 15.23 20.74
CA ALA A 177 -12.31 16.39 21.06
C ALA A 177 -12.47 17.52 20.03
N ALA A 178 -13.54 17.52 19.23
CA ALA A 178 -13.87 18.62 18.34
C ALA A 178 -13.90 19.92 19.16
N GLY A 179 -13.03 20.87 18.81
CA GLY A 179 -12.85 22.12 19.55
C GLY A 179 -11.67 22.16 20.54
N HIS A 180 -10.93 21.07 20.74
CA HIS A 180 -9.78 21.01 21.67
C HIS A 180 -8.47 20.68 20.94
N GLY A 181 -7.48 21.58 21.03
CA GLY A 181 -6.27 21.51 20.19
C GLY A 181 -5.41 20.27 20.45
N TRP A 182 -5.29 19.85 21.71
CA TRP A 182 -4.55 18.66 22.08
C TRP A 182 -5.18 17.38 21.52
N GLY A 183 -6.52 17.33 21.48
CA GLY A 183 -7.26 16.18 20.95
C GLY A 183 -7.19 16.10 19.43
N LEU A 184 -7.17 17.26 18.76
CA LEU A 184 -6.88 17.34 17.32
C LEU A 184 -5.49 16.78 17.01
N VAL A 185 -4.43 17.28 17.66
CA VAL A 185 -3.05 16.82 17.41
C VAL A 185 -2.89 15.34 17.75
N GLY A 186 -3.37 14.90 18.93
CA GLY A 186 -3.29 13.51 19.35
C GLY A 186 -4.07 12.58 18.42
N GLY A 187 -5.28 12.97 18.01
CA GLY A 187 -6.09 12.25 17.04
C GLY A 187 -5.38 12.11 15.69
N LEU A 188 -4.75 13.17 15.19
CA LEU A 188 -3.99 13.11 13.94
C LEU A 188 -2.78 12.17 14.03
N VAL A 189 -2.02 12.18 15.13
CA VAL A 189 -0.90 11.24 15.32
C VAL A 189 -1.38 9.80 15.27
N ILE A 190 -2.47 9.47 15.98
CA ILE A 190 -3.04 8.13 16.01
C ILE A 190 -3.57 7.74 14.62
N PHE A 191 -4.27 8.65 13.94
CA PHE A 191 -4.81 8.44 12.59
C PHE A 191 -3.69 8.09 11.61
N PHE A 192 -2.66 8.94 11.51
CA PHE A 192 -1.55 8.73 10.59
C PHE A 192 -0.71 7.51 10.95
N THR A 193 -0.63 7.13 12.23
CA THR A 193 0.05 5.89 12.64
C THR A 193 -0.67 4.66 12.08
N GLY A 194 -1.99 4.61 12.24
CA GLY A 194 -2.82 3.53 11.68
C GLY A 194 -2.84 3.54 10.15
N PHE A 195 -3.01 4.73 9.54
CA PHE A 195 -3.02 4.93 8.10
C PHE A 195 -1.70 4.49 7.45
N ASN A 196 -0.55 4.99 7.93
CA ASN A 196 0.76 4.66 7.34
C ASN A 196 1.07 3.17 7.46
N LEU A 197 0.68 2.55 8.57
CA LEU A 197 0.84 1.11 8.75
C LEU A 197 -0.06 0.32 7.79
N LEU A 198 -1.34 0.68 7.64
CA LEU A 198 -2.23 0.01 6.69
C LEU A 198 -1.78 0.22 5.24
N GLU A 199 -1.30 1.41 4.89
CA GLU A 199 -0.76 1.72 3.56
C GLU A 199 0.44 0.84 3.22
N ALA A 200 1.30 0.55 4.19
CA ALA A 200 2.42 -0.38 4.00
C ALA A 200 1.95 -1.85 3.89
N LEU A 201 0.88 -2.23 4.58
CA LEU A 201 0.42 -3.63 4.66
C LEU A 201 -0.51 -4.04 3.53
N LEU A 202 -1.44 -3.17 3.11
CA LEU A 202 -2.51 -3.49 2.18
C LEU A 202 -2.01 -3.98 0.81
N PRO A 203 -1.07 -3.29 0.12
CA PRO A 203 -0.54 -3.77 -1.17
C PRO A 203 0.13 -5.15 -1.04
N SER A 204 0.84 -5.36 0.08
CA SER A 204 1.47 -6.65 0.39
C SER A 204 0.43 -7.75 0.57
N LEU A 205 -0.62 -7.51 1.35
CA LEU A 205 -1.71 -8.47 1.56
C LEU A 205 -2.44 -8.80 0.24
N VAL A 206 -2.76 -7.79 -0.58
CA VAL A 206 -3.37 -7.99 -1.90
C VAL A 206 -2.49 -8.89 -2.78
N SER A 207 -1.18 -8.63 -2.83
CA SER A 207 -0.25 -9.42 -3.64
C SER A 207 -0.11 -10.88 -3.17
N ARG A 208 -0.25 -11.13 -1.85
CA ARG A 208 -0.15 -12.47 -1.24
C ARG A 208 -1.45 -13.26 -1.40
N VAL A 209 -2.60 -12.59 -1.35
CA VAL A 209 -3.93 -13.21 -1.56
C VAL A 209 -4.18 -13.47 -3.05
N ALA A 210 -3.75 -12.58 -3.94
CA ALA A 210 -4.01 -12.69 -5.37
C ALA A 210 -3.39 -13.95 -6.00
N PRO A 211 -4.09 -14.63 -6.94
CA PRO A 211 -3.51 -15.71 -7.74
C PRO A 211 -2.22 -15.24 -8.42
N SER A 212 -1.21 -16.12 -8.53
CA SER A 212 0.13 -15.71 -9.04
C SER A 212 0.04 -15.00 -10.40
N GLN A 213 -0.81 -15.53 -11.28
CA GLN A 213 -1.07 -15.09 -12.65
C GLN A 213 -1.85 -13.78 -12.76
N LEU A 214 -2.57 -13.40 -11.69
CA LEU A 214 -3.48 -12.23 -11.69
C LEU A 214 -3.04 -11.16 -10.67
N LYS A 215 -1.80 -11.23 -10.16
CA LYS A 215 -1.24 -10.23 -9.24
C LYS A 215 -1.35 -8.81 -9.79
N GLY A 216 -1.01 -8.62 -11.07
CA GLY A 216 -1.10 -7.31 -11.73
C GLY A 216 -2.55 -6.79 -11.80
N THR A 217 -3.50 -7.65 -12.17
CA THR A 217 -4.92 -7.30 -12.20
C THR A 217 -5.45 -6.94 -10.81
N ALA A 218 -5.11 -7.73 -9.79
CA ALA A 218 -5.52 -7.46 -8.41
C ALA A 218 -4.97 -6.13 -7.89
N LEU A 219 -3.69 -5.83 -8.15
CA LEU A 219 -3.10 -4.52 -7.80
C LEU A 219 -3.73 -3.37 -8.61
N GLY A 220 -4.14 -3.62 -9.85
CA GLY A 220 -4.87 -2.64 -10.67
C GLY A 220 -6.26 -2.30 -10.10
N VAL A 221 -7.02 -3.31 -9.68
CA VAL A 221 -8.32 -3.13 -9.00
C VAL A 221 -8.12 -2.38 -7.68
N TYR A 222 -7.16 -2.82 -6.88
CA TYR A 222 -6.77 -2.14 -5.63
C TYR A 222 -6.47 -0.65 -5.83
N ASN A 223 -5.62 -0.30 -6.81
CA ASN A 223 -5.30 1.09 -7.13
C ASN A 223 -6.53 1.86 -7.63
N THR A 224 -7.43 1.21 -8.37
CA THR A 224 -8.68 1.83 -8.83
C THR A 224 -9.58 2.17 -7.64
N CYS A 225 -9.73 1.24 -6.68
CA CYS A 225 -10.46 1.47 -5.44
C CYS A 225 -9.80 2.55 -4.57
N GLN A 226 -8.46 2.62 -4.55
CA GLN A 226 -7.71 3.68 -3.87
C GLN A 226 -8.07 5.06 -4.43
N PHE A 227 -7.96 5.26 -5.75
CA PHE A 227 -8.30 6.54 -6.39
C PHE A 227 -9.79 6.87 -6.30
N ALA A 228 -10.67 5.86 -6.38
CA ALA A 228 -12.09 6.06 -6.14
C ALA A 228 -12.35 6.55 -4.70
N GLY A 229 -11.65 5.99 -3.71
CA GLY A 229 -11.69 6.44 -2.32
C GLY A 229 -11.25 7.89 -2.18
N VAL A 230 -10.14 8.28 -2.83
CA VAL A 230 -9.66 9.67 -2.87
C VAL A 230 -10.74 10.61 -3.41
N PHE A 231 -11.33 10.28 -4.57
CA PHE A 231 -12.35 11.09 -5.21
C PHE A 231 -13.61 11.22 -4.35
N VAL A 232 -14.15 10.10 -3.88
CA VAL A 232 -15.37 10.07 -3.06
C VAL A 232 -15.13 10.76 -1.72
N GLY A 233 -13.96 10.58 -1.11
CA GLY A 233 -13.61 11.21 0.16
C GLY A 233 -13.55 12.73 0.08
N GLY A 234 -12.97 13.28 -0.99
CA GLY A 234 -13.00 14.74 -1.21
C GLY A 234 -14.41 15.27 -1.44
N ALA A 235 -15.20 14.61 -2.29
CA ALA A 235 -16.55 15.04 -2.64
C ALA A 235 -17.52 14.93 -1.44
N VAL A 236 -17.65 13.73 -0.86
CA VAL A 236 -18.56 13.48 0.28
C VAL A 236 -18.05 14.20 1.53
N GLY A 237 -16.74 14.23 1.76
CA GLY A 237 -16.15 14.99 2.86
C GLY A 237 -16.47 16.48 2.78
N GLY A 238 -16.41 17.08 1.58
CA GLY A 238 -16.82 18.46 1.35
C GLY A 238 -18.29 18.74 1.62
N VAL A 239 -19.20 17.87 1.14
CA VAL A 239 -20.64 18.01 1.38
C VAL A 239 -20.96 17.91 2.87
N ILE A 240 -20.42 16.89 3.56
CA ILE A 240 -20.65 16.68 4.99
C ILE A 240 -20.05 17.83 5.81
N PHE A 241 -18.85 18.30 5.45
CA PHE A 241 -18.25 19.48 6.07
C PHE A 241 -19.14 20.72 5.94
N GLY A 242 -19.71 20.97 4.76
CA GLY A 242 -20.59 22.12 4.53
C GLY A 242 -21.86 22.14 5.40
N HIS A 243 -22.41 20.97 5.74
CA HIS A 243 -23.64 20.88 6.54
C HIS A 243 -23.39 20.66 8.04
N PHE A 244 -22.33 19.94 8.41
CA PHE A 244 -22.11 19.44 9.76
C PHE A 244 -20.74 19.83 10.34
N GLY A 245 -19.94 20.62 9.62
CA GLY A 245 -18.62 21.08 10.03
C GLY A 245 -17.59 19.95 10.20
N PRO A 246 -16.45 20.22 10.86
CA PRO A 246 -15.38 19.24 11.10
C PRO A 246 -15.87 17.98 11.84
N ALA A 247 -16.72 18.16 12.86
CA ALA A 247 -17.21 17.05 13.68
C ALA A 247 -18.04 16.05 12.86
N GLY A 248 -18.89 16.52 11.95
CA GLY A 248 -19.65 15.65 11.05
C GLY A 248 -18.75 14.80 10.14
N VAL A 249 -17.64 15.37 9.68
CA VAL A 249 -16.67 14.63 8.86
C VAL A 249 -15.95 13.56 9.69
N PHE A 250 -15.56 13.86 10.92
CA PHE A 250 -14.96 12.86 11.82
C PHE A 250 -15.93 11.73 12.17
N LEU A 251 -17.23 12.04 12.33
CA LEU A 251 -18.26 11.02 12.52
C LEU A 251 -18.43 10.14 11.27
N LEU A 252 -18.47 10.73 10.07
CA LEU A 252 -18.48 9.97 8.81
C LEU A 252 -17.31 8.98 8.75
N MET A 253 -16.10 9.47 9.03
CA MET A 253 -14.89 8.62 9.07
C MET A 253 -15.07 7.49 10.08
N GLY A 254 -15.51 7.80 11.30
CA GLY A 254 -15.76 6.80 12.35
C GLY A 254 -16.77 5.74 11.92
N THR A 255 -17.87 6.13 11.29
CA THR A 255 -18.89 5.19 10.78
C THR A 255 -18.32 4.28 9.68
N LEU A 256 -17.58 4.82 8.72
CA LEU A 256 -16.99 4.03 7.64
C LEU A 256 -15.90 3.08 8.15
N LEU A 257 -15.06 3.54 9.08
CA LEU A 257 -14.03 2.72 9.72
C LEU A 257 -14.65 1.63 10.58
N ALA A 258 -15.75 1.91 11.29
CA ALA A 258 -16.49 0.91 12.06
C ALA A 258 -17.10 -0.16 11.14
N LEU A 259 -17.68 0.26 10.01
CA LEU A 259 -18.20 -0.65 9.00
C LEU A 259 -17.09 -1.55 8.45
N TRP A 260 -15.93 -0.99 8.11
CA TRP A 260 -14.77 -1.76 7.68
C TRP A 260 -14.29 -2.73 8.76
N TRP A 261 -14.26 -2.29 10.03
CA TRP A 261 -13.87 -3.14 11.15
C TRP A 261 -14.82 -4.34 11.32
N ILE A 262 -16.12 -4.16 11.15
CA ILE A 262 -17.12 -5.25 11.14
C ILE A 262 -16.86 -6.21 9.99
N VAL A 263 -16.59 -5.70 8.78
CA VAL A 263 -16.25 -6.54 7.60
C VAL A 263 -15.00 -7.40 7.87
N VAL A 264 -14.02 -6.85 8.58
CA VAL A 264 -12.78 -7.54 8.98
C VAL A 264 -13.03 -8.58 10.07
N LEU A 265 -13.96 -8.34 10.99
CA LEU A 265 -14.32 -9.31 12.04
C LEU A 265 -15.10 -10.51 11.51
N VAL A 266 -16.09 -10.26 10.67
CA VAL A 266 -16.97 -11.31 10.12
C VAL A 266 -16.22 -12.12 9.06
N GLY A 267 -15.13 -11.58 8.52
CA GLY A 267 -14.34 -12.23 7.50
C GLY A 267 -13.30 -13.20 8.02
N ASP A 268 -13.20 -14.37 7.36
CA ASP A 268 -12.09 -15.29 7.59
C ASP A 268 -10.73 -14.66 7.27
N VAL A 269 -9.75 -14.99 8.11
CA VAL A 269 -8.36 -14.59 7.92
C VAL A 269 -7.83 -15.31 6.67
N PRO A 270 -7.38 -14.58 5.63
CA PRO A 270 -6.83 -15.22 4.46
C PRO A 270 -5.54 -15.96 4.81
N GLU A 271 -5.34 -17.14 4.22
CA GLU A 271 -4.07 -17.84 4.33
C GLU A 271 -3.01 -17.08 3.51
N LEU A 272 -2.10 -16.42 4.22
CA LEU A 272 -1.12 -15.53 3.60
C LEU A 272 0.07 -16.33 3.07
N MET A 273 0.02 -16.63 1.78
CA MET A 273 1.09 -17.36 1.09
C MET A 273 2.40 -16.57 1.05
N ASN A 274 3.52 -17.29 1.13
CA ASN A 274 4.86 -16.78 0.85
C ASN A 274 5.27 -17.13 -0.58
N SER A 275 6.26 -16.42 -1.12
CA SER A 275 6.89 -16.77 -2.40
C SER A 275 8.31 -17.24 -2.11
N VAL A 276 8.63 -18.45 -2.55
CA VAL A 276 9.97 -19.05 -2.47
C VAL A 276 10.51 -19.17 -3.89
N THR A 277 11.73 -18.71 -4.10
CA THR A 277 12.40 -18.80 -5.39
C THR A 277 13.28 -20.05 -5.39
N VAL A 278 13.12 -20.88 -6.41
CA VAL A 278 13.88 -22.11 -6.61
C VAL A 278 14.62 -22.01 -7.91
N TYR A 279 15.90 -22.37 -7.90
CA TYR A 279 16.69 -22.51 -9.12
C TYR A 279 16.78 -23.98 -9.50
N LEU A 280 16.54 -24.25 -10.77
CA LEU A 280 16.72 -25.57 -11.38
C LEU A 280 18.09 -25.61 -12.07
N GLU A 281 18.69 -26.79 -12.15
CA GLU A 281 19.86 -27.02 -13.00
C GLU A 281 19.47 -27.01 -14.49
N ASP A 282 20.43 -26.72 -15.37
CA ASP A 282 20.23 -26.83 -16.82
C ASP A 282 19.90 -28.27 -17.20
N MET A 283 18.71 -28.49 -17.76
CA MET A 283 18.21 -29.83 -18.04
C MET A 283 17.33 -29.90 -19.30
N PRO A 284 17.23 -31.07 -19.95
CA PRO A 284 16.40 -31.24 -21.14
C PRO A 284 14.91 -30.92 -20.87
N ALA A 285 14.23 -30.34 -21.86
CA ALA A 285 12.84 -29.88 -21.73
C ALA A 285 11.85 -30.94 -21.20
N ALA A 286 12.06 -32.22 -21.54
CA ALA A 286 11.23 -33.32 -21.03
C ALA A 286 11.36 -33.50 -19.50
N GLN A 287 12.57 -33.41 -18.96
CA GLN A 287 12.80 -33.55 -17.52
C GLN A 287 12.36 -32.30 -16.74
N PHE A 288 12.35 -31.14 -17.41
CA PHE A 288 11.94 -29.87 -16.82
C PHE A 288 10.45 -29.87 -16.42
N GLU A 289 9.57 -30.37 -17.29
CA GLU A 289 8.14 -30.51 -16.99
C GLU A 289 7.89 -31.51 -15.85
N ASP A 290 8.64 -32.62 -15.80
CA ASP A 290 8.56 -33.60 -14.71
C ASP A 290 8.97 -32.98 -13.36
N ARG A 291 9.99 -32.12 -13.34
CA ARG A 291 10.41 -31.38 -12.13
C ARG A 291 9.36 -30.38 -11.69
N ILE A 292 8.75 -29.64 -12.61
CA ILE A 292 7.65 -28.72 -12.28
C ILE A 292 6.46 -29.49 -11.71
N ALA A 293 6.13 -30.66 -12.27
CA ALA A 293 5.08 -31.52 -11.75
C ALA A 293 5.40 -32.02 -10.33
N ALA A 294 6.65 -32.42 -10.06
CA ALA A 294 7.10 -32.80 -8.73
C ALA A 294 7.01 -31.63 -7.72
N LEU A 295 7.45 -30.43 -8.11
CA LEU A 295 7.35 -29.23 -7.28
C LEU A 295 5.90 -28.87 -6.94
N ARG A 296 4.95 -29.08 -7.87
CA ARG A 296 3.51 -28.87 -7.63
C ARG A 296 2.91 -29.86 -6.62
N GLN A 297 3.52 -31.03 -6.45
CA GLN A 297 3.04 -32.06 -5.53
C GLN A 297 3.61 -31.90 -4.12
N LEU A 298 4.57 -30.99 -3.92
CA LEU A 298 5.14 -30.75 -2.59
C LEU A 298 4.06 -30.23 -1.62
N PRO A 299 4.08 -30.71 -0.37
CA PRO A 299 3.12 -30.28 0.64
C PRO A 299 3.22 -28.77 0.87
N GLY A 300 2.08 -28.09 0.80
CA GLY A 300 2.01 -26.64 0.98
C GLY A 300 2.36 -25.80 -0.25
N VAL A 301 2.67 -26.41 -1.41
CA VAL A 301 2.82 -25.66 -2.68
C VAL A 301 1.45 -25.43 -3.31
N TYR A 302 1.07 -24.16 -3.42
CA TYR A 302 -0.22 -23.73 -3.94
C TYR A 302 -0.17 -23.40 -5.44
N ASP A 303 0.97 -22.88 -5.89
CA ASP A 303 1.18 -22.50 -7.28
C ASP A 303 2.66 -22.54 -7.65
N VAL A 304 2.95 -22.85 -8.91
CA VAL A 304 4.31 -22.97 -9.44
C VAL A 304 4.40 -22.15 -10.72
N THR A 305 5.12 -21.04 -10.65
CA THR A 305 5.32 -20.13 -11.78
C THR A 305 6.74 -20.25 -12.30
N VAL A 306 6.87 -20.61 -13.58
CA VAL A 306 8.16 -20.77 -14.25
C VAL A 306 8.53 -19.48 -14.97
N LEU A 307 9.77 -19.00 -14.82
CA LEU A 307 10.28 -17.94 -15.69
C LEU A 307 10.90 -18.54 -16.95
N ALA A 308 10.43 -18.11 -18.11
CA ALA A 308 11.04 -18.51 -19.38
C ALA A 308 12.43 -17.85 -19.52
N GLY A 309 13.45 -18.65 -19.84
CA GLY A 309 14.82 -18.18 -20.11
C GLY A 309 15.72 -18.02 -18.88
N GLN A 310 15.22 -18.34 -17.69
CA GLN A 310 16.00 -18.45 -16.46
C GLN A 310 15.61 -19.80 -15.85
N ASN A 311 16.55 -20.64 -15.41
CA ASN A 311 16.21 -21.89 -14.70
C ASN A 311 15.72 -21.55 -13.28
N MET A 312 14.62 -20.80 -13.21
CA MET A 312 14.07 -20.19 -12.02
C MET A 312 12.57 -20.46 -11.97
N VAL A 313 12.12 -20.90 -10.79
CA VAL A 313 10.75 -21.24 -10.50
C VAL A 313 10.34 -20.54 -9.21
N TYR A 314 9.27 -19.75 -9.26
CA TYR A 314 8.63 -19.19 -8.08
C TYR A 314 7.55 -20.13 -7.57
N LEU A 315 7.74 -20.64 -6.36
CA LEU A 315 6.76 -21.42 -5.61
C LEU A 315 5.95 -20.48 -4.72
N LYS A 316 4.63 -20.52 -4.86
CA LYS A 316 3.72 -19.90 -3.90
C LYS A 316 3.38 -20.93 -2.84
N VAL A 317 3.82 -20.70 -1.60
CA VAL A 317 3.79 -21.71 -0.54
C VAL A 317 3.05 -21.25 0.70
N SER A 318 2.35 -22.19 1.33
CA SER A 318 1.70 -21.98 2.63
C SER A 318 2.75 -22.04 3.75
N PRO A 319 2.88 -20.99 4.59
CA PRO A 319 3.87 -20.97 5.68
C PRO A 319 3.67 -22.04 6.76
N SER A 320 2.44 -22.58 6.88
CA SER A 320 2.10 -23.58 7.90
C SER A 320 2.38 -25.02 7.47
N SER A 321 2.46 -25.27 6.16
CA SER A 321 2.55 -26.63 5.60
C SER A 321 3.79 -26.87 4.74
N PHE A 322 4.43 -25.80 4.25
CA PHE A 322 5.65 -25.91 3.45
C PHE A 322 6.90 -25.82 4.33
N HIS A 323 7.76 -26.82 4.23
CA HIS A 323 9.08 -26.83 4.87
C HIS A 323 10.18 -26.83 3.80
N ASN A 324 11.20 -26.00 3.96
CA ASN A 324 12.32 -25.94 2.99
C ASN A 324 13.02 -27.30 2.83
N ALA A 325 12.99 -28.16 3.85
CA ALA A 325 13.52 -29.52 3.77
C ALA A 325 12.83 -30.37 2.69
N SER A 326 11.55 -30.11 2.39
CA SER A 326 10.79 -30.79 1.35
C SER A 326 11.33 -30.54 -0.06
N LEU A 327 12.13 -29.48 -0.26
CA LEU A 327 12.80 -29.22 -1.53
C LEU A 327 13.99 -30.14 -1.77
N ALA A 328 14.58 -30.71 -0.72
CA ALA A 328 15.67 -31.69 -0.84
C ALA A 328 15.20 -33.01 -1.47
N ASP A 329 13.90 -33.30 -1.39
CA ASP A 329 13.28 -34.47 -2.01
C ASP A 329 13.17 -34.34 -3.55
N VAL A 330 13.40 -33.14 -4.09
CA VAL A 330 13.42 -32.86 -5.53
C VAL A 330 14.87 -32.66 -5.98
N ALA A 331 15.45 -33.65 -6.65
CA ALA A 331 16.82 -33.59 -7.11
C ALA A 331 17.08 -32.42 -8.10
N GLY A 332 18.23 -31.74 -7.96
CA GLY A 332 18.65 -30.62 -8.82
C GLY A 332 18.03 -29.26 -8.46
N VAL A 333 17.50 -29.13 -7.24
CA VAL A 333 16.89 -27.90 -6.71
C VAL A 333 17.83 -27.24 -5.70
N SER A 334 18.16 -25.97 -5.93
CA SER A 334 18.86 -25.13 -4.95
C SER A 334 17.97 -23.97 -4.48
N VAL A 335 18.05 -23.66 -3.18
CA VAL A 335 17.18 -22.70 -2.49
C VAL A 335 17.99 -21.48 -2.05
N HIS A 336 17.52 -20.28 -2.38
CA HIS A 336 18.06 -19.01 -1.91
C HIS A 336 16.96 -18.09 -1.38
#